data_AF-A0A3S4PC65-F1
#
_entry.id   AF-A0A3S4PC65-F1
#
_cell.length_a   1.000
_cell.length_b   1.000
_cell.length_c   1.000
_cell.angle_alpha   90.00
_cell.angle_beta   90.00
_cell.angle_gamma   90.00
#
_symmetry.space_group_name_H-M   'P 1'
#
loop_
_entity.id
_entity.type
_entity.pdbx_description
1 polymer ?
#
loop_
_entity_poly.entity_id
_entity_poly.type
_entity_poly.pdbx_seq_one_letter_code
_entity_poly.pdbx_strand_id
1 'polypeptide(L)'
;MLEIANASIKRTTRCLIEWELHTMTRPGEAATTRWADIDFERRVWTIPPERMKKRRPHSIQLSDHAIALLESLKTHSGHREYVFPADRNPRTRANSQTANMALKRMSFQDRLVSHGMRSMASTILNEHG
;
A
#
# COMPACT_ATOMS: atom_id res chain seq x y z
N MET A 1 -9.05 0.68 -12.73
CA MET A 1 -9.47 0.95 -11.34
C MET A 1 -10.88 0.44 -11.01
N LEU A 2 -11.83 0.37 -11.95
CA LEU A 2 -13.21 -0.12 -11.71
C LEU A 2 -13.31 -1.59 -11.23
N GLU A 3 -12.41 -2.49 -11.62
CA GLU A 3 -12.51 -3.90 -11.20
C GLU A 3 -12.16 -4.14 -9.72
N ILE A 4 -11.25 -3.35 -9.16
CA ILE A 4 -10.95 -3.36 -7.71
C ILE A 4 -12.17 -2.89 -6.91
N ALA A 5 -12.95 -1.97 -7.46
CA ALA A 5 -14.16 -1.45 -6.84
C ALA A 5 -15.29 -2.50 -6.73
N ASN A 6 -15.33 -3.48 -7.64
CA ASN A 6 -16.40 -4.48 -7.74
C ASN A 6 -16.04 -5.86 -7.17
N ALA A 7 -14.77 -6.14 -6.87
CA ALA A 7 -14.39 -7.39 -6.20
C ALA A 7 -14.91 -7.41 -4.74
N SER A 8 -15.39 -8.57 -4.30
CA SER A 8 -15.78 -8.85 -2.90
C SER A 8 -14.55 -8.93 -2.00
N ILE A 9 -13.86 -7.80 -1.84
CA ILE A 9 -12.69 -7.62 -0.99
C ILE A 9 -13.01 -6.59 0.10
N LYS A 10 -12.52 -6.85 1.32
CA LYS A 10 -12.72 -5.94 2.45
C LYS A 10 -12.10 -4.57 2.15
N ARG A 11 -12.71 -3.50 2.67
CA ARG A 11 -12.26 -2.11 2.45
C ARG A 11 -10.77 -1.93 2.72
N THR A 12 -10.26 -2.46 3.84
CA THR A 12 -8.83 -2.37 4.19
C THR A 12 -7.92 -3.02 3.13
N THR A 13 -8.31 -4.16 2.58
CA THR A 13 -7.56 -4.84 1.53
C THR A 13 -7.55 -4.04 0.24
N ARG A 14 -8.69 -3.45 -0.14
CA ARG A 14 -8.79 -2.57 -1.30
C ARG A 14 -7.86 -1.36 -1.17
N CYS A 15 -7.96 -0.65 -0.05
CA CYS A 15 -7.12 0.51 0.21
C CYS A 15 -5.63 0.15 0.30
N LEU A 16 -5.29 -1.05 0.80
CA LEU A 16 -3.91 -1.52 0.81
C LEU A 16 -3.35 -1.71 -0.61
N ILE A 17 -4.15 -2.27 -1.53
CA ILE A 17 -3.75 -2.43 -2.94
C ILE A 17 -3.60 -1.07 -3.61
N GLU A 18 -4.53 -0.13 -3.39
CA GLU A 18 -4.45 1.23 -3.91
C GLU A 18 -3.22 1.98 -3.37
N TRP A 19 -2.90 1.78 -2.09
CA TRP A 19 -1.70 2.32 -1.47
C TRP A 19 -0.41 1.76 -2.07
N GLU A 20 -0.35 0.44 -2.29
CA GLU A 20 0.77 -0.21 -2.99
C GLU A 20 0.96 0.36 -4.40
N LEU A 21 -0.13 0.64 -5.12
CA LEU A 21 -0.11 1.25 -6.46
C LEU A 21 0.37 2.71 -6.44
N HIS A 22 -0.07 3.51 -5.47
CA HIS A 22 0.34 4.91 -5.38
C HIS A 22 1.80 5.09 -4.94
N THR A 23 2.32 4.16 -4.14
CA THR A 23 3.65 4.28 -3.53
C THR A 23 4.70 3.37 -4.17
N MET A 24 4.29 2.41 -4.99
CA MET A 24 5.15 1.38 -5.60
C MET A 24 6.05 0.65 -4.59
N THR A 25 5.54 0.48 -3.37
CA THR A 25 6.22 -0.22 -2.28
C THR A 25 5.99 -1.72 -2.29
N ARG A 26 6.81 -2.48 -1.55
CA ARG A 26 6.56 -3.92 -1.37
C ARG A 26 5.31 -4.11 -0.54
N PRO A 27 4.55 -5.20 -0.74
CA PRO A 27 3.40 -5.50 0.11
C PRO A 27 3.72 -5.56 1.61
N GLY A 28 4.92 -6.03 1.97
CA GLY A 28 5.40 -6.00 3.35
C GLY A 28 5.63 -4.59 3.90
N GLU A 29 6.17 -3.69 3.08
CA GLU A 29 6.39 -2.28 3.45
C GLU A 29 5.04 -1.57 3.61
N ALA A 30 4.17 -1.66 2.59
CA ALA A 30 2.82 -1.12 2.56
C ALA A 30 1.96 -1.57 3.74
N ALA A 31 1.91 -2.89 4.02
CA ALA A 31 1.12 -3.42 5.12
C ALA A 31 1.60 -2.93 6.50
N THR A 32 2.88 -2.54 6.63
CA THR A 32 3.45 -2.06 7.90
C THR A 32 3.33 -0.55 8.11
N THR A 33 2.66 0.18 7.21
CA THR A 33 2.47 1.64 7.32
C THR A 33 1.80 2.02 8.63
N ARG A 34 2.45 2.87 9.43
CA ARG A 34 1.86 3.47 10.64
C ARG A 34 1.42 4.90 10.37
N TRP A 35 0.43 5.38 11.10
CA TRP A 35 0.03 6.79 11.04
C TRP A 35 1.16 7.74 11.46
N ALA A 36 1.98 7.32 12.45
CA ALA A 36 3.14 8.09 12.91
C ALA A 36 4.26 8.20 11.86
N ASP A 37 4.23 7.37 10.80
CA ASP A 37 5.22 7.41 9.72
C ASP A 37 4.82 8.42 8.61
N ILE A 38 3.64 9.04 8.72
CA ILE A 38 3.05 9.92 7.70
C ILE A 38 3.03 11.37 8.18
N ASP A 39 3.71 12.23 7.41
CA ASP A 39 3.62 13.67 7.52
C ASP A 39 2.59 14.19 6.50
N PHE A 40 1.42 14.60 7.00
CA PHE A 40 0.33 15.11 6.14
C PHE A 40 0.60 16.53 5.63
N GLU A 41 1.39 17.34 6.34
CA GLU A 41 1.70 18.71 5.93
C GLU A 41 2.69 18.69 4.78
N ARG A 42 3.77 17.92 4.94
CA ARG A 42 4.80 17.75 3.91
C ARG A 42 4.42 16.74 2.85
N ARG A 43 3.33 15.98 3.06
CA ARG A 43 2.83 14.90 2.19
C ARG A 43 3.91 13.85 1.95
N VAL A 44 4.56 13.42 3.03
CA VAL A 44 5.64 12.43 2.97
C VAL A 44 5.29 11.23 3.84
N TRP A 45 5.49 10.04 3.29
CA TRP A 45 5.56 8.82 4.09
C TRP A 45 7.02 8.38 4.22
N THR A 46 7.49 8.20 5.46
CA THR A 46 8.85 7.75 5.73
C THR A 46 8.85 6.32 6.26
N ILE A 47 9.46 5.41 5.52
CA ILE A 47 9.65 4.01 5.92
C ILE A 47 10.91 3.93 6.78
N PRO A 48 10.81 3.52 8.06
CA PRO A 48 11.96 3.47 8.94
C PRO A 48 12.92 2.33 8.54
N PRO A 49 14.23 2.48 8.78
CA PRO A 49 15.25 1.55 8.29
C PRO A 49 15.09 0.13 8.85
N GLU A 50 14.51 -0.04 10.04
CA GLU A 50 14.23 -1.34 10.66
C GLU A 50 13.24 -2.17 9.85
N ARG A 51 12.41 -1.52 9.02
CA ARG A 51 11.42 -2.17 8.15
C ARG A 51 11.89 -2.30 6.70
N MET A 52 13.08 -1.78 6.39
CA MET A 52 13.64 -1.80 5.05
C MET A 52 14.63 -2.94 4.87
N LYS A 53 14.46 -3.73 3.79
CA LYS A 53 15.39 -4.83 3.45
C LYS A 53 16.85 -4.37 3.30
N LYS A 54 17.07 -3.12 2.87
CA LYS A 54 18.41 -2.51 2.70
C LYS A 54 18.83 -1.61 3.87
N ARG A 55 18.09 -1.60 4.99
CA ARG A 55 18.37 -0.82 6.23
C ARG A 55 18.66 0.68 6.01
N ARG A 56 18.07 1.26 4.97
CA ARG A 56 18.13 2.71 4.71
C ARG A 56 16.72 3.27 4.82
N PRO A 57 16.51 4.41 5.50
CA PRO A 57 15.21 5.07 5.50
C PRO A 57 14.82 5.42 4.06
N HIS A 58 13.54 5.27 3.74
CA HIS A 58 13.03 5.59 2.43
C HIS A 58 11.83 6.51 2.57
N SER A 59 11.93 7.71 2.00
CA SER A 59 10.84 8.69 1.98
C SER A 59 10.17 8.67 0.62
N ILE A 60 8.84 8.64 0.65
CA ILE A 60 7.97 8.61 -0.53
C ILE A 60 7.07 9.84 -0.49
N GLN A 61 7.09 10.63 -1.57
CA GLN A 61 6.19 11.76 -1.76
C GLN A 61 4.78 11.22 -2.07
N LEU A 62 3.78 11.75 -1.38
CA LEU A 62 2.39 11.33 -1.49
C LEU A 62 1.64 12.23 -2.47
N SER A 63 1.00 11.61 -3.46
CA SER A 63 0.09 12.32 -4.37
C SER A 63 -1.21 12.73 -3.67
N ASP A 64 -1.97 13.63 -4.29
CA ASP A 64 -3.29 14.04 -3.78
C ASP A 64 -4.23 12.83 -3.60
N HIS A 65 -4.17 11.85 -4.51
CA HIS A 65 -4.93 10.61 -4.40
C HIS A 65 -4.50 9.76 -3.20
N ALA A 66 -3.20 9.67 -2.90
CA ALA A 66 -2.70 8.95 -1.74
C ALA A 66 -3.13 9.63 -0.42
N ILE A 67 -3.11 10.96 -0.37
CA ILE A 67 -3.61 11.73 0.77
C ILE A 67 -5.11 11.53 0.96
N ALA A 68 -5.92 11.64 -0.11
CA ALA A 68 -7.36 11.43 -0.04
C ALA A 68 -7.71 10.00 0.45
N LEU A 69 -6.96 8.99 0.00
CA LEU A 69 -7.08 7.62 0.49
C LEU A 69 -6.84 7.54 2.01
N LEU A 70 -5.77 8.16 2.50
CA LEU A 70 -5.43 8.20 3.92
C LEU A 70 -6.48 8.93 4.75
N GLU A 71 -6.99 10.06 4.28
CA GLU A 71 -8.07 10.79 4.96
C GLU A 71 -9.34 9.93 5.08
N SER A 72 -9.70 9.20 4.01
CA SER A 72 -10.83 8.27 4.04
C SER A 72 -10.64 7.13 5.05
N LEU A 73 -9.39 6.78 5.37
CA LEU A 73 -9.04 5.73 6.33
C LEU A 73 -8.96 6.24 7.77
N LYS A 74 -8.77 7.55 8.01
CA LYS A 74 -8.70 8.09 9.38
C LYS A 74 -9.95 7.74 10.21
N THR A 75 -11.14 7.79 9.61
CA THR A 75 -12.39 7.41 10.30
C THR A 75 -12.47 5.92 10.67
N HIS A 76 -11.72 5.07 9.98
CA HIS A 76 -11.73 3.62 10.18
C HIS A 76 -10.60 3.13 11.10
N SER A 77 -9.39 3.64 10.93
CA SER A 77 -8.19 3.16 11.61
C SER A 77 -7.31 4.27 12.19
N GLY A 78 -7.70 5.55 12.11
CA GLY A 78 -6.90 6.68 12.61
C GLY A 78 -6.65 6.68 14.12
N HIS A 79 -7.48 5.96 14.89
CA HIS A 79 -7.30 5.74 16.33
C HIS A 79 -6.38 4.54 16.66
N ARG A 80 -5.71 3.95 15.65
CA ARG A 80 -4.87 2.75 15.77
C ARG A 80 -3.44 3.08 15.40
N GLU A 81 -2.53 2.12 15.63
CA GLU A 81 -1.13 2.26 15.23
C GLU A 81 -0.94 2.17 13.70
N TYR A 82 -1.58 1.17 13.08
CA TYR A 82 -1.42 0.87 11.66
C TYR A 82 -2.53 1.48 10.81
N VAL A 83 -2.15 2.02 9.65
CA VAL A 83 -3.09 2.53 8.64
C VAL A 83 -3.98 1.40 8.12
N PHE A 84 -3.38 0.23 7.88
CA PHE A 84 -4.05 -0.98 7.40
C PHE A 84 -4.08 -2.06 8.50
N PRO A 85 -5.09 -2.08 9.38
CA PRO A 85 -5.18 -3.04 10.47
C PRO A 85 -5.54 -4.45 9.97
N ALA A 86 -5.17 -5.47 10.74
CA ALA A 86 -5.57 -6.85 10.48
C ALA A 86 -7.07 -7.04 10.75
N ASP A 87 -7.68 -7.93 9.97
CA ASP A 87 -9.10 -8.23 10.10
C ASP A 87 -9.46 -8.95 11.41
N ARG A 88 -8.65 -9.94 11.81
CA ARG A 88 -8.87 -10.72 13.04
C ARG A 88 -8.45 -9.98 14.30
N ASN A 89 -7.38 -9.21 14.23
CA ASN A 89 -6.87 -8.42 15.35
C ASN A 89 -6.60 -6.98 14.90
N PRO A 90 -7.55 -6.06 15.13
CA PRO A 90 -7.43 -4.63 14.86
C PRO A 90 -6.17 -3.94 15.38
N ARG A 91 -5.51 -4.49 16.41
CA ARG A 91 -4.29 -3.92 16.99
C ARG A 91 -3.03 -4.28 16.21
N THR A 92 -3.11 -5.25 15.30
CA THR A 92 -1.99 -5.64 14.44
C THR A 92 -2.23 -5.14 13.01
N ARG A 93 -1.19 -5.24 12.18
CA ARG A 93 -1.21 -4.87 10.77
C ARG A 93 -1.82 -5.95 9.88
N ALA A 94 -2.32 -5.56 8.72
CA ALA A 94 -2.72 -6.47 7.65
C ALA A 94 -1.57 -7.43 7.28
N ASN A 95 -1.93 -8.65 6.86
CA ASN A 95 -0.93 -9.60 6.39
C ASN A 95 -0.40 -9.13 5.03
N SER A 96 0.91 -9.10 4.85
CA SER A 96 1.57 -8.67 3.60
C SER A 96 1.17 -9.51 2.37
N GLN A 97 0.64 -10.72 2.57
CA GLN A 97 0.13 -11.56 1.50
C GLN A 97 -1.33 -11.24 1.14
N THR A 98 -2.05 -10.48 1.96
CA THR A 98 -3.48 -10.17 1.73
C THR A 98 -3.69 -9.43 0.41
N ALA A 99 -2.84 -8.45 0.08
CA ALA A 99 -2.90 -7.75 -1.20
C ALA A 99 -2.65 -8.71 -2.38
N ASN A 100 -1.56 -9.48 -2.34
CA ASN A 100 -1.24 -10.47 -3.37
C ASN A 100 -2.35 -11.50 -3.57
N MET A 101 -2.92 -12.02 -2.49
CA MET A 101 -4.01 -13.01 -2.54
C MET A 101 -5.30 -12.41 -3.10
N ALA A 102 -5.59 -11.15 -2.79
CA ALA A 102 -6.73 -10.45 -3.37
C ALA A 102 -6.53 -10.22 -4.88
N LEU A 103 -5.36 -9.74 -5.31
CA LEU A 103 -5.02 -9.59 -6.73
C LEU A 103 -5.12 -10.93 -7.48
N LYS A 104 -4.64 -12.02 -6.86
CA LYS A 104 -4.77 -13.38 -7.41
C LYS A 104 -6.22 -13.80 -7.63
N ARG A 105 -7.09 -13.58 -6.63
CA ARG A 105 -8.53 -13.90 -6.69
C ARG A 105 -9.29 -13.08 -7.73
N MET A 106 -8.79 -11.89 -8.02
CA MET A 106 -9.36 -11.00 -9.03
C MET A 106 -8.86 -11.33 -10.45
N SER A 107 -8.23 -12.50 -10.67
CA SER A 107 -7.67 -12.90 -11.96
C SER A 107 -6.59 -11.96 -12.51
N PHE A 108 -6.02 -11.09 -11.67
CA PHE A 108 -4.84 -10.29 -12.02
C PHE A 108 -3.53 -11.08 -11.85
N GLN A 109 -3.60 -12.37 -11.57
CA GLN A 109 -2.43 -13.22 -11.40
C GLN A 109 -1.52 -13.14 -12.64
N ASP A 110 -2.01 -13.27 -13.85
CA ASP A 110 -1.14 -13.26 -15.04
C ASP A 110 -0.72 -11.85 -15.50
N ARG A 111 -1.49 -10.82 -15.14
CA ARG A 111 -1.23 -9.41 -15.48
C ARG A 111 -0.29 -8.69 -14.51
N LEU A 112 -0.29 -9.06 -13.24
CA LEU A 112 0.52 -8.40 -12.20
C LEU A 112 1.65 -9.28 -11.66
N VAL A 113 1.66 -10.60 -11.92
CA VAL A 113 2.68 -11.53 -11.39
C VAL A 113 3.78 -11.84 -12.41
N SER A 114 3.52 -11.72 -13.71
CA SER A 114 4.55 -11.93 -14.75
C SER A 114 5.73 -10.94 -14.59
N HIS A 115 5.44 -9.73 -14.12
CA HIS A 115 6.39 -8.76 -13.61
C HIS A 115 5.64 -7.90 -12.60
N GLY A 116 5.96 -7.98 -11.30
CA GLY A 116 5.27 -7.25 -10.23
C GLY A 116 4.99 -5.77 -10.57
N MET A 117 4.02 -5.13 -9.90
CA MET A 117 3.70 -3.69 -10.09
C MET A 117 4.95 -2.79 -10.16
N ARG A 118 5.99 -3.13 -9.39
CA ARG A 118 7.30 -2.44 -9.42
C ARG A 118 8.15 -2.72 -10.67
N SER A 119 8.12 -3.92 -11.24
CA SER A 119 8.79 -4.21 -12.51
C SER A 119 8.13 -3.43 -13.66
N MET A 120 6.80 -3.30 -13.67
CA MET A 120 6.12 -2.43 -14.66
C MET A 120 6.53 -0.96 -14.50
N ALA A 121 6.54 -0.41 -13.28
CA ALA A 121 7.05 0.95 -13.08
C ALA A 121 8.51 1.09 -13.47
N SER A 122 9.37 0.12 -13.12
CA SER A 122 10.79 0.19 -13.45
C SER A 122 11.03 0.16 -14.96
N THR A 123 10.22 -0.57 -15.73
CA THR A 123 10.30 -0.56 -17.19
C THR A 123 9.80 0.77 -17.75
N ILE A 124 8.63 1.26 -17.32
CA ILE A 124 8.06 2.53 -17.81
C ILE A 124 8.95 3.73 -17.45
N LEU A 125 9.52 3.78 -16.25
CA LEU A 125 10.44 4.85 -15.84
C LEU A 125 11.78 4.80 -16.60
N ASN A 126 12.27 3.60 -16.97
CA ASN A 126 13.48 3.48 -17.77
C ASN A 126 13.25 3.78 -19.25
N GLU A 127 12.03 3.56 -19.77
CA GLU A 127 11.68 3.85 -21.16
C GLU A 127 11.38 5.33 -21.42
N HIS A 128 11.03 6.09 -20.39
CA HIS A 128 10.76 7.54 -20.47
C HIS A 128 11.85 8.39 -19.78
N GLY A 129 13.05 7.81 -19.59
CA GLY A 129 14.23 8.49 -19.03
C GLY A 129 15.13 9.08 -20.10
#